data_AF-A0A0F3MUT3-F1
#
_entry.id   AF-A0A0F3MUT3-F1
#
_cell.length_a   1.000
_cell.length_b   1.000
_cell.length_c   1.000
_cell.angle_alpha   90.00
_cell.angle_beta   90.00
_cell.angle_gamma   90.00
#
_symmetry.space_group_name_H-M   'P 1'
#
loop_
_entity.id
_entity.type
_entity.pdbx_description
1 polymer ?
#
loop_
_entity_poly.entity_id
_entity_poly.type
_entity_poly.pdbx_seq_one_letter_code
_entity_poly.pdbx_strand_id
1 'polypeptide(L)' 'MNKKTIEEKFNNVVKAIYNAYNGEITEEQARQAARNFIAFCQKLIEVQTRLEKEKNNKT' A
#
# COMPACT_ATOMS: atom_id res chain seq x y z
N MET A 1 -6.60 -20.05 -11.87
CA MET A 1 -6.30 -19.16 -10.73
C MET A 1 -6.98 -17.82 -11.00
N ASN A 2 -8.05 -17.49 -10.28
CA ASN A 2 -8.81 -16.26 -10.53
C ASN A 2 -7.92 -15.05 -10.20
N LYS A 3 -7.62 -14.20 -11.19
CA LYS A 3 -6.91 -12.96 -10.96
C LYS A 3 -7.83 -12.06 -10.14
N LYS A 4 -7.49 -11.85 -8.86
CA LYS A 4 -8.23 -10.90 -8.03
C LYS A 4 -8.19 -9.52 -8.66
N THR A 5 -9.32 -8.83 -8.71
CA THR A 5 -9.41 -7.46 -9.23
C THR A 5 -8.60 -6.49 -8.35
N ILE A 6 -8.26 -5.32 -8.89
CA ILE A 6 -7.57 -4.28 -8.10
C ILE A 6 -8.42 -3.87 -6.89
N GLU A 7 -9.73 -3.79 -7.08
CA GLU A 7 -10.70 -3.48 -6.04
C GLU A 7 -10.71 -4.55 -4.94
N GLU A 8 -10.71 -5.83 -5.29
CA GLU A 8 -10.62 -6.91 -4.30
C GLU A 8 -9.31 -6.84 -3.50
N LYS A 9 -8.19 -6.53 -4.14
CA LYS A 9 -6.91 -6.33 -3.44
C LYS A 9 -6.97 -5.15 -2.49
N PHE A 10 -7.53 -4.03 -2.93
CA PHE A 10 -7.73 -2.85 -2.08
C PHE A 10 -8.61 -3.18 -0.87
N ASN A 11 -9.75 -3.84 -1.09
CA ASN A 11 -10.66 -4.23 -0.01
C ASN A 11 -10.00 -5.20 0.98
N ASN A 12 -9.09 -6.08 0.54
CA ASN A 12 -8.31 -6.91 1.46
C ASN A 12 -7.38 -6.09 2.36
N VAL A 13 -6.75 -5.03 1.83
CA VAL A 13 -5.92 -4.11 2.63
C VAL A 13 -6.78 -3.34 3.64
N VAL A 14 -7.93 -2.82 3.20
CA VAL A 14 -8.89 -2.14 4.09
C VAL A 14 -9.32 -3.06 5.23
N LYS A 15 -9.69 -4.31 4.92
CA LYS A 15 -10.09 -5.29 5.93
C LYS A 15 -8.96 -5.61 6.91
N ALA A 16 -7.74 -5.75 6.41
CA ALA A 16 -6.58 -5.98 7.28
C ALA A 16 -6.33 -4.81 8.24
N ILE A 17 -6.43 -3.57 7.76
CA ILE A 17 -6.30 -2.37 8.60
C ILE A 17 -7.46 -2.29 9.60
N TYR A 18 -8.70 -2.42 9.15
CA TYR A 18 -9.87 -2.37 10.04
C TYR A 18 -9.78 -3.39 11.19
N ASN A 19 -9.36 -4.61 10.86
CA ASN A 19 -9.16 -5.67 11.86
C ASN A 19 -7.99 -5.37 12.81
N ALA A 20 -6.91 -4.74 12.34
CA ALA A 20 -5.76 -4.39 13.18
C ALA A 20 -6.10 -3.34 14.25
N TYR A 21 -7.08 -2.49 13.98
CA TYR A 21 -7.62 -1.52 14.93
C TYR A 21 -8.80 -2.07 15.75
N ASN A 22 -9.12 -3.37 15.67
CA ASN A 22 -10.19 -4.02 16.45
C ASN A 22 -11.56 -3.29 16.40
N GLY A 23 -11.88 -2.62 15.29
CA GLY A 23 -13.12 -1.84 15.16
C GLY A 23 -13.13 -0.49 15.89
N GLU A 24 -11.98 -0.01 16.38
CA GLU A 24 -11.83 1.35 16.95
C GLU A 24 -11.95 2.46 15.89
N ILE A 25 -11.81 2.10 14.62
CA ILE A 25 -11.95 3.01 13.48
C ILE A 25 -13.15 2.62 12.63
N THR A 26 -13.75 3.59 11.93
CA THR A 26 -14.80 3.33 10.96
C THR A 26 -14.24 2.69 9.68
N GLU A 27 -15.11 2.09 8.86
CA GLU A 27 -14.70 1.57 7.54
C GLU A 27 -14.12 2.70 6.66
N GLU A 28 -14.68 3.90 6.73
CA GLU A 28 -14.18 5.06 5.98
C GLU A 28 -12.77 5.45 6.42
N GLN A 29 -12.51 5.47 7.73
CA GLN A 29 -11.16 5.71 8.27
C GLN A 29 -10.18 4.61 7.83
N ALA A 30 -10.60 3.34 7.83
CA ALA A 30 -9.78 2.23 7.32
C ALA A 30 -9.49 2.37 5.82
N ARG A 31 -10.47 2.81 5.02
CA ARG A 31 -10.28 3.09 3.58
C ARG A 31 -9.30 4.24 3.35
N GLN A 32 -9.38 5.30 4.14
CA GLN A 32 -8.44 6.42 4.07
C GLN A 32 -7.02 5.96 4.46
N ALA A 33 -6.89 5.19 5.53
CA ALA A 33 -5.61 4.62 5.94
C ALA A 33 -5.01 3.69 4.87
N ALA A 34 -5.84 2.87 4.20
CA ALA A 34 -5.39 2.02 3.08
C ALA A 34 -4.86 2.85 1.89
N ARG A 35 -5.52 3.96 1.55
CA ARG A 35 -5.04 4.87 0.50
C ARG A 35 -3.69 5.49 0.87
N ASN A 36 -3.55 5.96 2.11
CA ASN A 36 -2.32 6.56 2.62
C ASN A 36 -1.18 5.53 2.61
N PHE A 37 -1.46 4.29 3.05
CA PHE A 37 -0.49 3.20 3.04
C PHE A 37 -0.01 2.86 1.62
N ILE A 38 -0.92 2.75 0.65
CA ILE A 38 -0.56 2.49 -0.75
C ILE A 38 0.31 3.63 -1.31
N ALA A 39 -0.06 4.88 -1.05
CA ALA A 39 0.72 6.05 -1.48
C ALA A 39 2.14 6.04 -0.88
N PHE A 40 2.27 5.67 0.39
CA PHE A 40 3.57 5.50 1.05
C PHE A 40 4.41 4.40 0.39
N CYS A 41 3.83 3.22 0.13
CA CYS A 41 4.54 2.14 -0.56
C CYS A 41 5.01 2.55 -1.96
N GLN A 42 4.20 3.30 -2.71
CA GLN A 42 4.61 3.85 -4.02
C GLN A 42 5.84 4.77 -3.88
N LYS A 43 5.84 5.65 -2.88
CA LYS A 43 7.00 6.52 -2.63
C LYS A 43 8.24 5.75 -2.21
N LEU A 44 8.11 4.69 -1.40
CA LEU A 44 9.26 3.83 -1.07
C LEU A 44 9.86 3.17 -2.31
N ILE A 45 9.02 2.63 -3.19
CA ILE A 45 9.47 2.01 -4.45
C ILE A 45 10.17 3.03 -5.34
N GLU A 46 9.63 4.25 -5.47
CA GLU A 46 10.27 5.33 -6.22
C GLU A 46 11.67 5.68 -5.67
N VAL A 47 11.79 5.82 -4.35
CA VAL A 47 13.05 6.12 -3.67
C VAL A 47 14.06 5.01 -3.90
N GLN A 48 13.66 3.75 -3.70
CA GLN A 48 14.54 2.59 -3.92
C GLN A 48 15.02 2.51 -5.37
N THR A 49 14.10 2.68 -6.33
CA THR A 49 14.43 2.69 -7.76
C THR A 49 15.44 3.78 -8.10
N ARG A 50 15.33 4.96 -7.49
CA ARG A 50 16.29 6.07 -7.69
C ARG A 50 17.68 5.70 -7.16
N LEU A 51 17.76 5.15 -5.95
CA LEU A 51 19.02 4.74 -5.33
C LEU A 51 19.74 3.66 -6.15
N GLU A 52 18.99 2.69 -6.71
CA GLU A 52 19.54 1.64 -7.56
C GLU A 52 20.11 2.20 -8.88
N LYS A 53 19.42 3.17 -9.50
CA LYS A 53 19.93 3.86 -10.71
C LYS A 53 21.19 4.65 -10.44
N GLU A 54 21.26 5.37 -9.32
CA GLU A 54 22.43 6.15 -8.93
C GLU A 54 23.65 5.26 -8.66
N LYS A 55 23.44 4.05 -8.12
CA LYS A 55 24.51 3.06 -7.92
C LYS A 55 25.06 2.53 -9.24
N ASN A 56 24.17 2.22 -10.20
CA ASN A 56 24.56 1.65 -11.49
C ASN A 56 25.23 2.67 -12.43
N ASN A 57 24.91 3.96 -12.32
CA ASN A 57 25.53 5.02 -13.11
C ASN A 57 26.94 5.44 -12.63
N LYS A 58 27.40 4.92 -11.49
CA LYS A 58 28.75 5.19 -10.93
C LYS A 58 29.75 4.05 -11.20
N THR A 59 29.35 3.01 -11.93
CA THR A 59 30.19 1.88 -12.35
C THR A 59 30.34 1.90 -13.86
#